data_AF-A0A920ELN5-F1
#
_entry.id   AF-A0A920ELN5-F1
#
_cell.length_a   1.000
_cell.length_b   1.000
_cell.length_c   1.000
_cell.angle_alpha   90.00
_cell.angle_beta   90.00
_cell.angle_gamma   90.00
#
_symmetry.space_group_name_H-M   'P 1'
#
loop_
_entity.id
_entity.type
_entity.pdbx_description
1 polymer ?
#
loop_
_entity_poly.entity_id
_entity_poly.type
_entity_poly.pdbx_seq_one_letter_code
_entity_poly.pdbx_strand_id
1 'polypeptide(L)'
;MVARRVGEGERELRSDNWTGWRPTHLLGTKVTGKKLGIIGFGRIGQAVAQRAKFGFNMDILYWDPYDLPEEVVSKYNATKLDTIEDICKESDFVSVNCPATKETFHLMNEERFKLMKPTAFVINTARGDIIDEKALLKALADKEIAGAGLDVFETEPNIPSELKTLENVVSYPHLGSATIETRIAMGDTAIDNALAFFEGKDLPNKVV
;
A
#
# COMPACT_ATOMS: atom_id res chain seq x y z
N MET A 1 -6.95 1.67 -7.75
CA MET A 1 -7.92 0.66 -8.22
C MET A 1 -9.10 0.54 -7.28
N VAL A 2 -8.89 0.27 -5.98
CA VAL A 2 -9.98 0.17 -4.99
C VAL A 2 -10.92 1.38 -4.97
N ALA A 3 -10.38 2.61 -4.99
CA ALA A 3 -11.17 3.84 -5.02
C ALA A 3 -12.14 3.94 -6.22
N ARG A 4 -11.88 3.19 -7.30
CA ARG A 4 -12.67 3.18 -8.53
C ARG A 4 -13.42 1.86 -8.74
N ARG A 5 -13.46 1.00 -7.73
CA ARG A 5 -14.20 -0.29 -7.74
C ARG A 5 -13.86 -1.16 -8.95
N VAL A 6 -12.59 -1.11 -9.37
CA VAL A 6 -12.13 -1.78 -10.60
C VAL A 6 -12.31 -3.29 -10.52
N GLY A 7 -12.03 -3.90 -9.35
CA GLY A 7 -12.21 -5.34 -9.16
C GLY A 7 -13.65 -5.81 -9.33
N GLU A 8 -14.61 -5.04 -8.80
CA GLU A 8 -16.04 -5.34 -8.94
C GLU A 8 -16.49 -5.22 -10.41
N GLY A 9 -16.09 -4.14 -11.08
CA GLY A 9 -16.43 -3.93 -12.49
C GLY A 9 -15.80 -4.96 -13.43
N GLU A 10 -14.59 -5.42 -13.12
CA GLU A 10 -13.92 -6.47 -13.89
C GLU A 10 -14.66 -7.82 -13.77
N ARG A 11 -15.09 -8.20 -12.56
CA ARG A 11 -15.91 -9.39 -12.32
C ARG A 11 -17.29 -9.30 -12.98
N GLU A 12 -17.94 -8.15 -12.93
CA GLU A 12 -19.25 -7.95 -13.58
C GLU A 12 -19.17 -8.19 -15.08
N LEU A 13 -18.12 -7.69 -15.75
CA LEU A 13 -17.91 -7.90 -17.17
C LEU A 13 -17.60 -9.36 -17.50
N ARG A 14 -16.73 -10.03 -16.74
CA ARG A 14 -16.40 -11.45 -16.97
C ARG A 14 -17.56 -12.40 -16.75
N SER A 15 -18.53 -12.01 -15.94
CA SER A 15 -19.71 -12.80 -15.62
C SER A 15 -20.92 -12.50 -16.52
N ASP A 16 -20.73 -11.71 -17.58
CA ASP A 16 -21.79 -11.27 -18.50
C ASP A 16 -22.98 -10.58 -17.81
N ASN A 17 -22.77 -10.05 -16.60
CA ASN A 17 -23.81 -9.42 -15.78
C ASN A 17 -24.00 -7.93 -16.08
N TRP A 18 -23.16 -7.35 -16.93
CA TRP A 18 -23.23 -5.93 -17.24
C TRP A 18 -24.38 -5.62 -18.20
N THR A 19 -25.42 -4.96 -17.69
CA THR A 19 -26.63 -4.58 -18.45
C THR A 19 -26.54 -3.22 -19.15
N GLY A 20 -25.33 -2.65 -19.22
CA GLY A 20 -25.06 -1.37 -19.85
C GLY A 20 -24.74 -0.23 -18.87
N TRP A 21 -24.40 0.93 -19.43
CA TRP A 21 -24.05 2.12 -18.66
C TRP A 21 -25.26 2.64 -17.90
N ARG A 22 -25.06 2.94 -16.61
CA ARG A 22 -26.08 3.44 -15.68
C ARG A 22 -25.45 4.56 -14.85
N PRO A 23 -26.09 5.73 -14.69
CA PRO A 23 -25.46 6.90 -14.04
C PRO A 23 -24.94 6.68 -12.61
N THR A 24 -25.52 5.74 -11.87
CA THR A 24 -25.22 5.46 -10.46
C THR A 24 -24.50 4.13 -10.24
N HIS A 25 -24.16 3.43 -11.31
CA HIS A 25 -23.57 2.09 -11.22
C HIS A 25 -22.08 2.16 -10.86
N LEU A 26 -21.69 1.37 -9.84
CA LEU A 26 -20.33 1.28 -9.32
C LEU A 26 -19.63 2.64 -9.09
N LEU A 27 -20.37 3.62 -8.54
CA LEU A 27 -19.78 4.89 -8.15
C LEU A 27 -18.63 4.66 -7.15
N GLY A 28 -17.47 5.20 -7.48
CA GLY A 28 -16.29 5.24 -6.63
C GLY A 28 -16.00 6.66 -6.16
N THR A 29 -14.74 6.91 -5.80
CA THR A 29 -14.25 8.24 -5.42
C THR A 29 -13.05 8.66 -6.27
N LYS A 30 -12.87 9.97 -6.42
CA LYS A 30 -11.66 10.54 -7.03
C LYS A 30 -10.51 10.50 -6.04
N VAL A 31 -9.28 10.32 -6.52
CA VAL A 31 -8.06 10.49 -5.71
C VAL A 31 -7.55 11.93 -5.73
N THR A 32 -7.86 12.70 -6.77
CA THR A 32 -7.37 14.06 -6.96
C THR A 32 -7.85 15.01 -5.88
N GLY A 33 -6.90 15.77 -5.31
CA GLY A 33 -7.12 16.71 -4.20
C GLY A 33 -7.36 16.05 -2.85
N LYS A 34 -7.12 14.74 -2.72
CA LYS A 34 -7.21 14.02 -1.43
C LYS A 34 -5.85 13.89 -0.76
N LYS A 35 -5.88 13.59 0.53
CA LYS A 35 -4.69 13.37 1.37
C LYS A 35 -4.25 11.90 1.31
N LEU A 36 -3.00 11.65 0.93
CA LEU A 36 -2.33 10.37 1.02
C LEU A 36 -1.34 10.40 2.20
N GLY A 37 -1.64 9.62 3.23
CA GLY A 37 -0.72 9.33 4.34
C GLY A 37 0.17 8.16 4.03
N ILE A 38 1.49 8.32 4.18
CA ILE A 38 2.48 7.29 3.92
C ILE A 38 3.18 6.93 5.23
N ILE A 39 3.10 5.67 5.63
CA ILE A 39 3.79 5.13 6.80
C ILE A 39 5.12 4.51 6.31
N GLY A 40 6.23 5.16 6.62
CA GLY A 40 7.56 4.84 6.10
C GLY A 40 7.85 5.58 4.79
N PHE A 41 8.64 6.67 4.87
CA PHE A 41 8.90 7.57 3.74
C PHE A 41 10.32 7.37 3.15
N GLY A 42 10.73 6.10 3.06
CA GLY A 42 11.94 5.66 2.37
C GLY A 42 11.80 5.62 0.84
N ARG A 43 12.67 4.86 0.17
CA ARG A 43 12.74 4.79 -1.31
C ARG A 43 11.38 4.49 -1.97
N ILE A 44 10.64 3.50 -1.46
CA ILE A 44 9.33 3.10 -2.02
C ILE A 44 8.27 4.16 -1.71
N GLY A 45 8.18 4.62 -0.45
CA GLY A 45 7.23 5.67 -0.04
C GLY A 45 7.40 6.96 -0.84
N GLN A 46 8.63 7.40 -1.08
CA GLN A 46 8.93 8.56 -1.92
C GLN A 46 8.54 8.36 -3.39
N ALA A 47 8.77 7.15 -3.93
CA ALA A 47 8.34 6.84 -5.29
C ALA A 47 6.79 6.85 -5.40
N VAL A 48 6.09 6.37 -4.37
CA VAL A 48 4.62 6.48 -4.27
C VAL A 48 4.20 7.95 -4.21
N ALA A 49 4.86 8.77 -3.37
CA ALA A 49 4.60 10.20 -3.26
C ALA A 49 4.80 10.95 -4.59
N GLN A 50 5.86 10.62 -5.34
CA GLN A 50 6.10 11.18 -6.68
C GLN A 50 4.89 10.96 -7.60
N ARG A 51 4.36 9.73 -7.66
CA ARG A 51 3.21 9.39 -8.51
C ARG A 51 1.92 10.05 -8.02
N ALA A 52 1.71 10.08 -6.70
CA ALA A 52 0.52 10.66 -6.09
C ALA A 52 0.48 12.20 -6.24
N LYS A 53 1.58 12.89 -5.89
CA LYS A 53 1.67 14.35 -5.94
C LYS A 53 1.59 14.87 -7.36
N PHE A 54 2.46 14.37 -8.25
CA PHE A 54 2.60 14.94 -9.59
C PHE A 54 1.68 14.30 -10.64
N GLY A 55 1.24 13.06 -10.42
CA GLY A 55 0.32 12.37 -11.32
C GLY A 55 -1.15 12.62 -11.00
N PHE A 56 -1.50 12.71 -9.71
CA PHE A 56 -2.89 12.80 -9.27
C PHE A 56 -3.23 14.08 -8.51
N ASN A 57 -2.26 14.96 -8.23
CA ASN A 57 -2.44 16.16 -7.41
C ASN A 57 -3.03 15.83 -6.03
N MET A 58 -2.42 14.87 -5.34
CA MET A 58 -2.72 14.53 -3.96
C MET A 58 -1.83 15.31 -2.99
N ASP A 59 -2.34 15.56 -1.79
CA ASP A 59 -1.53 16.09 -0.69
C ASP A 59 -0.84 14.94 0.04
N ILE A 60 0.45 15.11 0.34
CA ILE A 60 1.28 14.05 0.90
C ILE A 60 1.47 14.33 2.39
N LEU A 61 0.97 13.41 3.21
CA LEU A 61 1.27 13.32 4.63
C LEU A 61 2.20 12.12 4.81
N TYR A 62 3.11 12.18 5.77
CA TYR A 62 3.92 11.02 6.09
C TYR A 62 4.26 10.92 7.56
N TRP A 63 4.53 9.69 7.99
CA TRP A 63 5.16 9.39 9.26
C TRP A 63 6.39 8.52 9.01
N ASP A 64 7.49 8.89 9.66
CA ASP A 64 8.73 8.13 9.68
C ASP A 64 9.40 8.35 11.05
N PRO A 65 9.92 7.30 11.71
CA PRO A 65 10.61 7.46 12.99
C PRO A 65 11.87 8.32 12.88
N TYR A 66 12.40 8.50 11.67
CA TYR A 66 13.56 9.34 11.41
C TYR A 66 13.17 10.68 10.78
N ASP A 67 13.96 11.71 11.04
CA ASP A 67 13.89 12.93 10.25
C ASP A 67 14.53 12.70 8.89
N LEU A 68 13.92 13.28 7.87
CA LEU A 68 14.38 13.17 6.49
C LEU A 68 15.02 14.48 6.05
N PRO A 69 15.98 14.42 5.11
CA PRO A 69 16.58 15.63 4.55
C PRO A 69 15.52 16.58 4.01
N GLU A 70 15.68 17.87 4.26
CA GLU A 70 14.73 18.92 3.86
C GLU A 70 14.44 18.90 2.34
N GLU A 71 15.45 18.58 1.52
CA GLU A 71 15.30 18.42 0.07
C GLU A 71 14.27 17.34 -0.30
N VAL A 72 14.24 16.22 0.43
CA VAL A 72 13.29 15.13 0.19
C VAL A 72 11.87 15.57 0.52
N VAL A 73 11.70 16.29 1.63
CA VAL A 73 10.39 16.74 2.12
C VAL A 73 9.82 17.85 1.22
N SER A 74 10.65 18.85 0.91
CA SER A 74 10.29 20.00 0.08
C SER A 74 9.93 19.60 -1.36
N LYS A 75 10.63 18.59 -1.92
CA LYS A 75 10.33 18.06 -3.27
C LYS A 75 8.85 17.69 -3.44
N TYR A 76 8.23 17.08 -2.44
CA TYR A 76 6.83 16.64 -2.51
C TYR A 76 5.86 17.61 -1.83
N ASN A 77 6.37 18.68 -1.21
CA ASN A 77 5.64 19.49 -0.23
C ASN A 77 4.90 18.59 0.78
N ALA A 78 5.62 17.62 1.33
CA ALA A 78 5.08 16.61 2.22
C ALA A 78 5.05 17.13 3.66
N THR A 79 3.97 16.84 4.39
CA THR A 79 3.83 17.19 5.80
C THR A 79 4.17 15.98 6.67
N LYS A 80 5.19 16.11 7.52
CA LYS A 80 5.48 15.10 8.56
C LYS A 80 4.43 15.21 9.66
N LEU A 81 3.86 14.09 10.07
CA LEU A 81 3.03 14.00 11.27
C LEU A 81 3.79 13.26 12.37
N ASP A 82 3.46 13.57 13.62
CA ASP A 82 4.19 13.07 14.79
C ASP A 82 3.85 11.60 15.08
N THR A 83 2.62 11.20 14.79
CA THR A 83 2.11 9.86 15.11
C THR A 83 1.42 9.19 13.93
N ILE A 84 1.34 7.86 13.97
CA ILE A 84 0.59 7.07 13.00
C ILE A 84 -0.91 7.31 13.16
N GLU A 85 -1.36 7.57 14.40
CA GLU A 85 -2.73 7.93 14.72
C GLU A 85 -3.15 9.21 13.97
N ASP A 86 -2.26 10.20 13.87
CA ASP A 86 -2.53 11.42 13.10
C ASP A 86 -2.59 11.13 11.60
N ILE A 87 -1.74 10.23 11.08
CA ILE A 87 -1.85 9.73 9.70
C ILE A 87 -3.23 9.10 9.46
N CYS A 88 -3.70 8.26 10.38
CA CYS A 88 -5.00 7.59 10.26
C CYS A 88 -6.16 8.60 10.24
N LYS A 89 -6.14 9.60 11.13
CA LYS A 89 -7.21 10.62 11.24
C LYS A 89 -7.25 11.56 10.03
N GLU A 90 -6.10 12.02 9.57
CA GLU A 90 -6.01 13.08 8.55
C GLU A 90 -6.16 12.56 7.12
N SER A 91 -5.77 11.31 6.86
CA SER A 91 -5.65 10.78 5.50
C SER A 91 -6.98 10.30 4.92
N ASP A 92 -7.14 10.45 3.60
CA ASP A 92 -8.19 9.75 2.86
C ASP A 92 -7.68 8.40 2.31
N PHE A 93 -6.36 8.26 2.17
CA PHE A 93 -5.67 7.03 1.79
C PHE A 93 -4.47 6.85 2.70
N VAL A 94 -4.31 5.66 3.29
CA VAL A 94 -3.11 5.29 4.06
C VAL A 94 -2.35 4.23 3.26
N SER A 95 -1.07 4.48 2.98
CA SER A 95 -0.17 3.54 2.30
C SER A 95 0.91 3.07 3.26
N VAL A 96 0.97 1.76 3.49
CA VAL A 96 1.99 1.13 4.34
C VAL A 96 3.22 0.80 3.50
N ASN A 97 4.36 1.38 3.86
CA ASN A 97 5.64 1.27 3.14
C ASN A 97 6.84 1.07 4.07
N CYS A 98 6.62 0.88 5.37
CA CYS A 98 7.66 0.56 6.35
C CYS A 98 8.08 -0.93 6.26
N PRO A 99 9.31 -1.27 6.70
CA PRO A 99 9.75 -2.66 6.80
C PRO A 99 9.01 -3.39 7.93
N ALA A 100 8.84 -4.72 7.79
CA ALA A 100 8.36 -5.56 8.88
C ALA A 100 9.47 -5.80 9.91
N THR A 101 9.16 -5.52 11.16
CA THR A 101 9.99 -5.67 12.35
C THR A 101 9.08 -6.04 13.52
N LYS A 102 9.65 -6.33 14.69
CA LYS A 102 8.84 -6.60 15.89
C LYS A 102 7.99 -5.40 16.31
N GLU A 103 8.49 -4.20 16.07
CA GLU A 103 7.86 -2.92 16.41
C GLU A 103 6.76 -2.53 15.42
N THR A 104 6.79 -3.07 14.20
CA THR A 104 5.79 -2.82 13.15
C THR A 104 4.83 -3.97 12.96
N PHE A 105 4.97 -5.06 13.72
CA PHE A 105 4.00 -6.15 13.74
C PHE A 105 2.63 -5.62 14.21
N HIS A 106 1.60 -5.84 13.40
CA HIS A 106 0.23 -5.33 13.62
C HIS A 106 0.20 -3.81 13.92
N LEU A 107 1.09 -3.06 13.26
CA LEU A 107 1.12 -1.60 13.30
C LEU A 107 -0.22 -1.00 12.89
N MET A 108 -0.92 -1.56 11.90
CA MET A 108 -2.32 -1.21 11.66
C MET A 108 -3.21 -2.25 12.34
N ASN A 109 -4.02 -1.80 13.28
CA ASN A 109 -4.84 -2.64 14.14
C ASN A 109 -6.25 -2.05 14.31
N GLU A 110 -7.11 -2.71 15.08
CA GLU A 110 -8.52 -2.29 15.29
C GLU A 110 -8.64 -0.84 15.77
N GLU A 111 -7.79 -0.40 16.69
CA GLU A 111 -7.84 0.96 17.22
C GLU A 111 -7.52 2.01 16.13
N ARG A 112 -6.49 1.75 15.32
CA ARG A 112 -6.10 2.66 14.22
C ARG A 112 -7.10 2.66 13.07
N PHE A 113 -7.74 1.53 12.77
CA PHE A 113 -8.83 1.50 11.79
C PHE A 113 -10.03 2.36 12.23
N LYS A 114 -10.37 2.37 13.53
CA LYS A 114 -11.42 3.23 14.09
C LYS A 114 -11.09 4.72 14.05
N LEU A 115 -9.81 5.08 13.98
CA LEU A 115 -9.38 6.47 13.81
C LEU A 115 -9.47 6.95 12.36
N MET A 116 -9.54 6.03 11.40
CA MET A 116 -9.68 6.40 9.99
C MET A 116 -11.07 6.93 9.68
N LYS A 117 -11.16 7.73 8.62
CA LYS A 117 -12.46 8.16 8.10
C LYS A 117 -13.22 6.94 7.56
N PRO A 118 -14.56 6.87 7.70
CA PRO A 118 -15.38 5.86 7.01
C PRO A 118 -15.25 5.86 5.48
N THR A 119 -14.73 6.95 4.92
CA THR A 119 -14.47 7.11 3.47
C THR A 119 -13.03 6.80 3.07
N ALA A 120 -12.16 6.44 4.03
CA ALA A 120 -10.75 6.24 3.79
C ALA A 120 -10.44 4.82 3.29
N PHE A 121 -9.29 4.67 2.65
CA PHE A 121 -8.78 3.39 2.16
C PHE A 121 -7.41 3.09 2.74
N VAL A 122 -7.12 1.81 2.96
CA VAL A 122 -5.78 1.34 3.35
C VAL A 122 -5.14 0.54 2.21
N ILE A 123 -3.86 0.78 1.96
CA ILE A 123 -3.08 0.10 0.93
C ILE A 123 -1.87 -0.55 1.61
N ASN A 124 -1.68 -1.86 1.38
CA ASN A 124 -0.51 -2.59 1.84
C ASN A 124 0.20 -3.29 0.68
N THR A 125 1.44 -2.86 0.44
CA THR A 125 2.38 -3.46 -0.52
C THR A 125 3.74 -3.72 0.14
N ALA A 126 3.80 -3.66 1.46
CA ALA A 126 5.01 -3.84 2.25
C ALA A 126 5.13 -5.30 2.70
N ARG A 127 4.51 -5.65 3.83
CA ARG A 127 4.43 -7.01 4.38
C ARG A 127 3.08 -7.20 5.06
N GLY A 128 2.54 -8.42 5.00
CA GLY A 128 1.19 -8.73 5.47
C GLY A 128 1.04 -8.54 6.98
N ASP A 129 2.04 -8.95 7.75
CA ASP A 129 2.08 -8.91 9.21
C ASP A 129 2.19 -7.50 9.83
N ILE A 130 2.36 -6.45 9.02
CA ILE A 130 2.28 -5.06 9.48
C ILE A 130 0.82 -4.67 9.76
N ILE A 131 -0.14 -5.36 9.15
CA ILE A 131 -1.56 -5.15 9.39
C ILE A 131 -2.11 -6.36 10.13
N ASP A 132 -2.84 -6.15 11.23
CA ASP A 132 -3.69 -7.18 11.82
C ASP A 132 -4.81 -7.51 10.81
N GLU A 133 -4.67 -8.65 10.13
CA GLU A 133 -5.56 -9.06 9.05
C GLU A 133 -6.99 -9.29 9.55
N LYS A 134 -7.16 -9.78 10.78
CA LYS A 134 -8.49 -9.97 11.38
C LYS A 134 -9.17 -8.65 11.67
N ALA A 135 -8.43 -7.69 12.23
CA ALA A 135 -8.93 -6.35 12.46
C ALA A 135 -9.32 -5.65 11.15
N LEU A 136 -8.50 -5.80 10.11
CA LEU A 136 -8.77 -5.25 8.78
C LEU A 136 -10.06 -5.82 8.18
N LEU A 137 -10.23 -7.16 8.20
CA LEU A 137 -11.42 -7.82 7.66
C LEU A 137 -12.70 -7.34 8.35
N LYS A 138 -12.66 -7.20 9.68
CA LYS A 138 -13.77 -6.66 10.46
C LYS A 138 -14.08 -5.21 10.05
N ALA A 139 -13.07 -4.34 10.03
CA ALA A 139 -13.24 -2.93 9.65
C ALA A 139 -13.83 -2.77 8.23
N LEU A 140 -13.46 -3.65 7.29
CA LEU A 140 -14.00 -3.67 5.93
C LEU A 140 -15.44 -4.18 5.87
N ALA A 141 -15.76 -5.25 6.60
CA ALA A 141 -17.10 -5.83 6.65
C ALA A 141 -18.09 -4.87 7.32
N ASP A 142 -17.68 -4.24 8.41
CA ASP A 142 -18.46 -3.27 9.19
C ASP A 142 -18.50 -1.87 8.54
N LYS A 143 -17.74 -1.68 7.45
CA LYS A 143 -17.58 -0.40 6.72
C LYS A 143 -17.07 0.74 7.61
N GLU A 144 -16.23 0.41 8.60
CA GLU A 144 -15.44 1.39 9.36
C GLU A 144 -14.46 2.12 8.45
N ILE A 145 -14.03 1.47 7.36
CA ILE A 145 -13.28 2.07 6.25
C ILE A 145 -13.90 1.71 4.90
N ALA A 146 -13.65 2.51 3.88
CA ALA A 146 -14.30 2.37 2.57
C ALA A 146 -13.76 1.20 1.75
N GLY A 147 -12.52 0.77 1.98
CA GLY A 147 -11.93 -0.36 1.26
C GLY A 147 -10.44 -0.54 1.46
N ALA A 148 -9.90 -1.63 0.89
CA ALA A 148 -8.47 -1.93 0.95
C ALA A 148 -7.87 -2.33 -0.41
N GLY A 149 -6.59 -2.00 -0.60
CA GLY A 149 -5.77 -2.51 -1.70
C GLY A 149 -4.59 -3.32 -1.15
N LEU A 150 -4.58 -4.63 -1.40
CA LEU A 150 -3.64 -5.54 -0.77
C LEU A 150 -2.82 -6.29 -1.83
N ASP A 151 -1.50 -6.28 -1.69
CA ASP A 151 -0.62 -7.15 -2.48
C ASP A 151 0.06 -8.20 -1.61
N VAL A 152 -0.06 -8.09 -0.29
CA VAL A 152 0.59 -8.95 0.70
C VAL A 152 -0.39 -9.36 1.79
N PHE A 153 -0.24 -10.57 2.33
CA PHE A 153 -1.12 -11.15 3.36
C PHE A 153 -0.33 -11.74 4.54
N GLU A 154 -0.95 -11.85 5.71
CA GLU A 154 -0.24 -12.33 6.92
C GLU A 154 0.16 -13.81 6.80
N THR A 155 -0.67 -14.63 6.16
CA THR A 155 -0.50 -16.09 6.10
C THR A 155 -0.26 -16.63 4.68
N GLU A 156 0.42 -15.86 3.82
CA GLU A 156 0.74 -16.25 2.44
C GLU A 156 1.32 -17.68 2.33
N PRO A 157 0.84 -18.50 1.36
CA PRO A 157 -0.12 -18.19 0.29
C PRO A 157 -1.60 -18.36 0.69
N ASN A 158 -1.88 -18.73 1.95
CA ASN A 158 -3.24 -18.93 2.41
C ASN A 158 -3.86 -17.58 2.78
N ILE A 159 -4.93 -17.19 2.10
CA ILE A 159 -5.67 -15.97 2.45
C ILE A 159 -7.00 -16.32 3.11
N PRO A 160 -7.50 -15.49 4.05
CA PRO A 160 -8.82 -15.68 4.64
C PRO A 160 -9.90 -15.79 3.57
N SER A 161 -10.83 -16.73 3.76
CA SER A 161 -11.93 -16.96 2.83
C SER A 161 -12.87 -15.75 2.73
N GLU A 162 -13.01 -15.04 3.84
CA GLU A 162 -13.82 -13.86 4.05
C GLU A 162 -13.39 -12.73 3.11
N LEU A 163 -12.08 -12.57 2.91
CA LEU A 163 -11.52 -11.58 1.98
C LEU A 163 -12.08 -11.73 0.56
N LYS A 164 -12.35 -12.97 0.12
CA LYS A 164 -12.87 -13.26 -1.23
C LYS A 164 -14.32 -12.82 -1.42
N THR A 165 -15.03 -12.53 -0.33
CA THR A 165 -16.43 -12.08 -0.34
C THR A 165 -16.55 -10.56 -0.20
N LEU A 166 -15.46 -9.85 0.12
CA LEU A 166 -15.45 -8.40 0.31
C LEU A 166 -15.25 -7.68 -1.03
N GLU A 167 -16.33 -7.11 -1.55
CA GLU A 167 -16.32 -6.35 -2.81
C GLU A 167 -15.51 -5.04 -2.72
N ASN A 168 -15.38 -4.47 -1.51
CA ASN A 168 -14.60 -3.26 -1.24
C ASN A 168 -13.08 -3.52 -1.10
N VAL A 169 -12.59 -4.66 -1.59
CA VAL A 169 -11.17 -5.01 -1.61
C VAL A 169 -10.70 -5.29 -3.03
N VAL A 170 -9.51 -4.81 -3.36
CA VAL A 170 -8.73 -5.33 -4.49
C VAL A 170 -7.47 -5.99 -3.95
N SER A 171 -7.22 -7.23 -4.39
CA SER A 171 -6.12 -8.05 -3.88
C SER A 171 -5.30 -8.65 -5.03
N TYR A 172 -4.00 -8.80 -4.79
CA TYR A 172 -3.03 -9.35 -5.73
C TYR A 172 -2.10 -10.34 -5.03
N PRO A 173 -1.63 -11.39 -5.72
CA PRO A 173 -0.76 -12.41 -5.13
C PRO A 173 0.72 -11.98 -5.15
N HIS A 174 1.08 -10.95 -4.38
CA HIS A 174 2.45 -10.49 -4.18
C HIS A 174 3.18 -10.15 -5.49
N LEU A 175 2.59 -9.25 -6.26
CA LEU A 175 3.03 -8.83 -7.59
C LEU A 175 3.86 -7.55 -7.59
N GLY A 176 4.13 -6.91 -6.43
CA GLY A 176 4.75 -5.59 -6.35
C GLY A 176 6.06 -5.41 -7.13
N SER A 177 6.90 -6.46 -7.21
CA SER A 177 8.14 -6.48 -8.00
C SER A 177 8.04 -7.30 -9.30
N ALA A 178 6.85 -7.77 -9.67
CA ALA A 178 6.62 -8.71 -10.76
C ALA A 178 6.61 -8.03 -12.15
N THR A 179 7.66 -7.25 -12.45
CA THR A 179 7.95 -6.80 -13.82
C THR A 179 9.21 -7.50 -14.34
N ILE A 180 9.29 -7.70 -15.66
CA ILE A 180 10.45 -8.36 -16.28
C ILE A 180 11.74 -7.61 -15.93
N GLU A 181 11.72 -6.28 -16.02
CA GLU A 181 12.87 -5.41 -15.76
C GLU A 181 13.33 -5.51 -14.32
N THR A 182 12.39 -5.50 -13.37
CA THR A 182 12.72 -5.59 -11.93
C THR A 182 13.29 -6.97 -11.61
N ARG A 183 12.71 -8.05 -12.16
CA ARG A 183 13.20 -9.41 -11.93
C ARG A 183 14.57 -9.66 -12.56
N ILE A 184 14.84 -9.10 -13.73
CA ILE A 184 16.17 -9.14 -14.35
C ILE A 184 17.18 -8.39 -13.48
N ALA A 185 16.91 -7.14 -13.09
CA ALA A 185 17.84 -6.36 -12.27
C ALA A 185 18.15 -7.02 -10.90
N MET A 186 17.16 -7.69 -10.30
CA MET A 186 17.38 -8.50 -9.08
C MET A 186 18.29 -9.73 -9.36
N GLY A 187 18.08 -10.40 -10.49
CA GLY A 187 18.93 -11.50 -10.94
C GLY A 187 20.38 -11.05 -11.16
N ASP A 188 20.57 -9.96 -11.88
CA ASP A 188 21.88 -9.35 -12.13
C ASP A 188 22.58 -8.99 -10.82
N THR A 189 21.85 -8.40 -9.87
CA THR A 189 22.35 -8.09 -8.52
C THR A 189 22.88 -9.35 -7.79
N ALA A 190 22.18 -10.48 -7.91
CA ALA A 190 22.61 -11.74 -7.29
C ALA A 190 23.83 -12.33 -7.99
N ILE A 191 23.89 -12.25 -9.33
CA ILE A 191 25.03 -12.69 -10.14
C ILE A 191 26.27 -11.86 -9.81
N ASP A 192 26.15 -10.54 -9.76
CA ASP A 192 27.25 -9.62 -9.43
C ASP A 192 27.84 -9.92 -8.04
N ASN A 193 26.98 -10.17 -7.05
CA ASN A 193 27.41 -10.60 -5.72
C ASN A 193 28.16 -11.95 -5.74
N ALA A 194 27.65 -12.93 -6.48
CA ALA A 194 28.28 -14.25 -6.57
C ALA A 194 29.64 -14.18 -7.26
N LEU A 195 29.75 -13.42 -8.36
CA LEU A 195 31.02 -13.20 -9.06
C LEU A 195 32.03 -12.50 -8.14
N ALA A 196 31.63 -11.42 -7.45
CA ALA A 196 32.50 -10.73 -6.50
C ALA A 196 33.03 -11.66 -5.41
N PHE A 197 32.19 -12.56 -4.88
CA PHE A 197 32.59 -13.55 -3.88
C PHE A 197 33.67 -14.51 -4.42
N PHE A 198 33.45 -15.12 -5.59
CA PHE A 198 34.40 -16.07 -6.18
C PHE A 198 35.72 -15.41 -6.62
N GLU A 199 35.69 -14.12 -6.95
CA GLU A 199 36.87 -13.33 -7.28
C GLU A 199 37.62 -12.79 -6.04
N GLY A 200 37.11 -13.02 -4.83
CA GLY A 200 37.70 -12.49 -3.60
C GLY A 200 37.61 -10.96 -3.47
N LYS A 201 36.61 -10.34 -4.13
CA LYS A 201 36.34 -8.90 -4.07
C LYS A 201 35.27 -8.57 -3.03
N ASP A 202 35.15 -7.28 -2.71
CA ASP A 202 34.06 -6.79 -1.87
C ASP A 202 32.69 -7.03 -2.53
N LEU A 203 31.73 -7.50 -1.73
CA LEU A 203 30.38 -7.79 -2.20
C LEU A 203 29.59 -6.49 -2.44
N PRO A 204 29.11 -6.23 -3.67
CA PRO A 204 28.33 -5.03 -3.97
C PRO A 204 27.08 -4.84 -3.11
N ASN A 205 26.42 -5.95 -2.74
CA ASN A 205 25.20 -5.96 -1.92
C ASN A 205 25.38 -6.93 -0.75
N LYS A 206 26.27 -6.56 0.19
CA LYS A 206 26.52 -7.33 1.41
C LYS A 206 25.29 -7.35 2.32
N VAL A 207 24.93 -8.54 2.82
CA VAL A 207 23.94 -8.67 3.90
C VAL A 207 24.59 -8.21 5.20
N VAL A 208 23.98 -7.21 5.85
CA VAL A 208 24.42 -6.61 7.13
C VAL A 208 23.44 -6.93 8.23
#